data_AF-A0A2I0N8X3-F1
#
_entry.id   AF-A0A2I0N8X3-F1
#
_cell.length_a   1.000
_cell.length_b   1.000
_cell.length_c   1.000
_cell.angle_alpha   90.00
_cell.angle_beta   90.00
_cell.angle_gamma   90.00
#
_symmetry.space_group_name_H-M   'P 1'
#
loop_
_entity.id
_entity.type
_entity.pdbx_description
1 polymer ?
#
loop_
_entity_poly.entity_id
_entity_poly.type
_entity_poly.pdbx_seq_one_letter_code
_entity_poly.pdbx_strand_id
1 'polypeptide(L)'
;MTSNTLITGIQVLTAALFFVIGGMLLKRKAKSRYARPTIFFALWWVIVGITKGKTILDSILVEYEYYGLHIGLFYLNAVLVFAGFFFLLYYTLVLFTGNEKITIPFGVFFLALLVLLLAFVAASGPVVITEAGGDLAPGTIDCEIPNWVTTLLLLGMLLPQIGVCVALYVLFFKLKGQPTQRYRVFLISTSLFLWFGSGLLVSFAESARGSDAWLIIKELISLFAGMLIYFAYNPPAFIKKKHNIIGLADENTVQAVQAEE
;
A
#
# COMPACT_ATOMS: atom_id res chain seq x y z
N MET A 1 3.24 -12.11 27.16
CA MET A 1 3.54 -11.61 25.81
C MET A 1 3.48 -10.09 25.89
N THR A 2 4.59 -9.40 25.67
CA THR A 2 4.60 -7.93 25.72
C THR A 2 3.81 -7.38 24.53
N SER A 3 3.28 -6.16 24.66
CA SER A 3 2.58 -5.47 23.57
C SER A 3 3.42 -5.43 22.27
N ASN A 4 4.73 -5.21 22.41
CA ASN A 4 5.67 -5.20 21.29
C ASN A 4 5.72 -6.54 20.54
N THR A 5 5.75 -7.68 21.24
CA THR A 5 5.76 -9.00 20.58
C THR A 5 4.48 -9.23 19.76
N LEU A 6 3.33 -8.76 20.26
CA LEU A 6 2.06 -8.86 19.55
C LEU A 6 2.06 -7.99 18.28
N ILE A 7 2.49 -6.73 18.40
CA ILE A 7 2.57 -5.80 17.29
C ILE A 7 3.49 -6.36 16.18
N THR A 8 4.70 -6.82 16.54
CA THR A 8 5.64 -7.42 15.60
C THR A 8 5.04 -8.67 14.93
N GLY A 9 4.35 -9.53 15.70
CA GLY A 9 3.66 -10.69 15.15
C GLY A 9 2.61 -10.32 14.09
N ILE A 10 1.79 -9.31 14.35
CA ILE A 10 0.78 -8.81 13.39
C ILE A 10 1.47 -8.21 12.16
N GLN A 11 2.56 -7.46 12.34
CA GLN A 11 3.32 -6.87 11.23
C GLN A 11 3.93 -7.94 10.31
N VAL A 12 4.51 -9.00 10.88
CA VAL A 12 5.06 -10.14 10.12
C VAL A 12 3.97 -10.82 9.30
N LEU A 13 2.83 -11.11 9.91
CA LEU A 13 1.68 -11.70 9.22
C LEU A 13 1.16 -10.79 8.10
N THR A 14 1.08 -9.48 8.37
CA THR A 14 0.63 -8.48 7.40
C THR A 14 1.60 -8.37 6.21
N ALA A 15 2.91 -8.32 6.46
CA ALA A 15 3.93 -8.30 5.42
C ALA A 15 3.87 -9.56 4.54
N ALA A 16 3.82 -10.75 5.16
CA ALA A 16 3.69 -12.02 4.46
C ALA A 16 2.42 -12.07 3.59
N LEU A 17 1.29 -11.61 4.12
CA LEU A 17 0.03 -11.54 3.39
C LEU A 17 0.15 -10.66 2.13
N PHE A 18 0.79 -9.49 2.24
CA PHE A 18 1.00 -8.61 1.09
C PHE A 18 1.94 -9.19 0.04
N PHE A 19 2.99 -9.90 0.44
CA PHE A 19 3.83 -10.65 -0.50
C PHE A 19 3.06 -11.77 -1.21
N VAL A 20 2.21 -12.51 -0.49
CA VAL A 20 1.34 -13.55 -1.07
C VAL A 20 0.39 -12.93 -2.09
N ILE A 21 -0.25 -11.81 -1.75
CA ILE A 21 -1.14 -11.06 -2.66
C ILE A 21 -0.39 -10.62 -3.91
N GLY A 22 0.77 -9.97 -3.74
CA GLY A 22 1.60 -9.52 -4.86
C GLY A 22 2.04 -10.66 -5.76
N GLY A 23 2.56 -11.75 -5.19
CA GLY A 23 2.99 -12.94 -5.93
C GLY A 23 1.85 -13.63 -6.67
N MET A 24 0.66 -13.72 -6.06
CA MET A 24 -0.54 -14.23 -6.71
C MET A 24 -0.96 -13.37 -7.91
N LEU A 25 -0.92 -12.05 -7.76
CA LEU A 25 -1.31 -11.11 -8.83
C LEU A 25 -0.30 -11.06 -9.97
N LEU A 26 0.99 -11.23 -9.69
CA LEU A 26 2.03 -11.35 -10.73
C LEU A 26 1.84 -12.60 -11.59
N LYS A 27 1.29 -13.68 -11.02
CA LYS A 27 0.99 -14.93 -11.74
C LYS A 27 -0.33 -14.89 -12.51
N ARG A 28 -1.14 -13.84 -12.33
CA ARG A 28 -2.45 -13.73 -12.98
C ARG A 28 -2.28 -13.51 -14.48
N LYS A 29 -2.94 -14.36 -15.28
CA LYS A 29 -3.09 -14.13 -16.71
C LYS A 29 -4.07 -12.98 -16.94
N ALA A 30 -3.64 -11.98 -17.68
CA ALA A 30 -4.45 -10.84 -18.09
C ALA A 30 -4.41 -10.71 -19.60
N LYS A 31 -5.47 -10.16 -20.20
CA LYS A 31 -5.47 -9.81 -21.63
C LYS A 31 -4.28 -8.89 -21.91
N SER A 32 -3.62 -9.05 -23.07
CA SER A 32 -2.40 -8.32 -23.44
C SER A 32 -2.45 -6.81 -23.12
N ARG A 33 -3.58 -6.15 -23.44
CA ARG A 33 -3.82 -4.72 -23.15
C ARG A 33 -3.78 -4.34 -21.65
N TYR A 34 -4.05 -5.26 -20.74
CA TYR A 34 -4.13 -5.02 -19.30
C TYR A 34 -3.05 -5.75 -18.50
N ALA A 35 -2.09 -6.39 -19.17
CA ALA A 35 -0.99 -7.10 -18.52
C ALA A 35 -0.13 -6.14 -17.67
N ARG A 36 0.33 -5.04 -18.26
CA ARG A 36 1.19 -4.06 -17.58
C ARG A 36 0.54 -3.37 -16.38
N PRO A 37 -0.70 -2.84 -16.47
CA PRO A 37 -1.43 -2.34 -15.30
C PRO A 37 -1.55 -3.37 -14.18
N THR A 38 -1.82 -4.64 -14.52
CA THR A 38 -1.96 -5.72 -13.53
C THR A 38 -0.64 -5.98 -12.79
N ILE A 39 0.49 -5.95 -13.51
CA ILE A 39 1.82 -6.07 -12.92
C ILE A 39 2.08 -4.92 -11.95
N PHE A 40 1.79 -3.68 -12.33
CA PHE A 40 2.00 -2.53 -11.43
C PHE A 40 1.10 -2.60 -10.20
N PHE A 41 -0.15 -3.03 -10.34
CA PHE A 41 -1.02 -3.28 -9.19
C PHE A 41 -0.46 -4.37 -8.27
N ALA A 42 0.15 -5.42 -8.82
CA ALA A 42 0.81 -6.45 -8.03
C ALA A 42 2.06 -5.92 -7.31
N LEU A 43 2.89 -5.14 -8.00
CA LEU A 43 4.09 -4.51 -7.44
C LEU A 43 3.77 -3.51 -6.32
N TRP A 44 2.63 -2.81 -6.40
CA TRP A 44 2.13 -2.00 -5.27
C TRP A 44 2.03 -2.83 -3.99
N TRP A 45 1.38 -4.00 -4.04
CA TRP A 45 1.25 -4.86 -2.85
C TRP A 45 2.60 -5.43 -2.39
N VAL A 46 3.50 -5.77 -3.31
CA VAL A 46 4.87 -6.18 -2.95
C VAL A 46 5.59 -5.06 -2.20
N ILE A 47 5.51 -3.83 -2.71
CA ILE A 47 6.09 -2.64 -2.05
C ILE A 47 5.50 -2.46 -0.66
N VAL A 48 4.17 -2.57 -0.51
CA VAL A 48 3.53 -2.49 0.81
C VAL A 48 4.08 -3.56 1.75
N GLY A 49 4.27 -4.80 1.28
CA GLY A 49 4.93 -5.87 2.04
C GLY A 49 6.36 -5.52 2.44
N ILE A 50 7.15 -4.96 1.54
CA ILE A 50 8.52 -4.48 1.82
C ILE A 50 8.52 -3.38 2.87
N THR A 51 7.62 -2.38 2.77
CA THR A 51 7.55 -1.29 3.76
C THR A 51 7.19 -1.80 5.16
N LYS A 52 6.32 -2.81 5.26
CA LYS A 52 6.03 -3.48 6.55
C LYS A 52 7.22 -4.30 7.06
N GLY A 53 7.92 -5.00 6.17
CA GLY A 53 9.19 -5.66 6.48
C GLY A 53 10.25 -4.69 7.00
N LYS A 54 10.33 -3.48 6.41
CA LYS A 54 11.23 -2.40 6.85
C LYS A 54 10.92 -1.95 8.27
N THR A 55 9.65 -1.82 8.65
CA THR A 55 9.28 -1.48 10.05
C THR A 55 9.77 -2.52 11.04
N ILE A 56 9.68 -3.81 10.71
CA ILE A 56 10.20 -4.90 11.55
C ILE A 56 11.73 -4.81 11.64
N LEU A 57 12.38 -4.56 10.50
CA LEU A 57 13.84 -4.40 10.44
C LEU A 57 14.31 -3.21 11.27
N ASP A 58 13.62 -2.07 11.23
CA ASP A 58 13.96 -0.91 12.06
C ASP A 58 13.96 -1.26 13.55
N SER A 59 12.97 -2.02 14.02
CA SER A 59 12.91 -2.45 15.43
C SER A 59 14.10 -3.32 15.82
N ILE A 60 14.53 -4.22 14.92
CA ILE A 60 15.73 -5.04 15.12
C ILE A 60 16.98 -4.15 15.12
N LEU A 61 17.13 -3.23 14.18
CA LEU A 61 18.30 -2.35 14.10
C LEU A 61 18.46 -1.47 15.35
N VAL A 62 17.35 -1.00 15.92
CA VAL A 62 17.36 -0.27 17.21
C VAL A 62 17.83 -1.17 18.35
N GLU A 63 17.34 -2.42 18.43
CA GLU A 63 17.74 -3.38 19.46
C GLU A 63 19.25 -3.68 19.45
N TYR A 64 19.87 -3.67 18.27
CA TYR A 64 21.31 -3.90 18.08
C TYR A 64 22.12 -2.60 17.87
N GLU A 65 21.52 -1.43 18.08
CA GLU A 65 22.18 -0.12 17.97
C GLU A 65 22.83 0.16 16.58
N TYR A 66 22.33 -0.46 15.51
CA TYR A 66 22.81 -0.28 14.13
C TYR A 66 22.22 0.97 13.44
N TYR A 67 22.45 2.13 14.02
CA TYR A 67 21.84 3.40 13.59
C TYR A 67 22.26 3.84 12.17
N GLY A 68 23.44 3.45 11.69
CA GLY A 68 23.95 3.84 10.36
C GLY A 68 23.08 3.39 9.17
N LEU A 69 22.29 2.32 9.34
CA LEU A 69 21.41 1.81 8.28
C LEU A 69 20.07 2.53 8.18
N HIS A 70 19.65 3.25 9.22
CA HIS A 70 18.33 3.90 9.27
C HIS A 70 18.16 4.96 8.18
N ILE A 71 19.20 5.77 7.91
CA ILE A 71 19.18 6.79 6.86
C ILE A 71 19.01 6.15 5.47
N GLY A 72 19.79 5.10 5.19
CA GLY A 72 19.69 4.37 3.93
C GLY A 72 18.31 3.75 3.72
N LEU A 73 17.76 3.11 4.78
CA LEU A 73 16.42 2.54 4.75
C LEU A 73 15.33 3.60 4.61
N PHE A 74 15.53 4.80 5.15
CA PHE A 74 14.60 5.92 4.97
C PHE A 74 14.55 6.39 3.52
N TYR A 75 15.70 6.63 2.89
CA TYR A 75 15.76 7.01 1.48
C TYR A 75 15.16 5.93 0.58
N LEU A 76 15.50 4.65 0.83
CA LEU A 76 14.92 3.54 0.12
C LEU A 76 13.40 3.49 0.29
N ASN A 77 12.90 3.67 1.52
CA ASN A 77 11.48 3.68 1.81
C ASN A 77 10.76 4.84 1.09
N ALA A 78 11.37 6.02 1.03
CA ALA A 78 10.81 7.14 0.26
C ALA A 78 10.66 6.77 -1.22
N VAL A 79 11.71 6.25 -1.85
CA VAL A 79 11.66 5.79 -3.26
C VAL A 79 10.57 4.73 -3.45
N LEU A 80 10.49 3.75 -2.56
CA LEU A 80 9.50 2.67 -2.62
C LEU A 80 8.07 3.21 -2.49
N VAL A 81 7.80 4.10 -1.54
CA VAL A 81 6.46 4.70 -1.35
C VAL A 81 6.02 5.48 -2.59
N PHE A 82 6.92 6.30 -3.15
CA PHE A 82 6.65 7.04 -4.38
C PHE A 82 6.39 6.12 -5.58
N ALA A 83 7.23 5.11 -5.77
CA ALA A 83 7.04 4.11 -6.82
C ALA A 83 5.71 3.37 -6.64
N GLY A 84 5.37 2.99 -5.41
CA GLY A 84 4.14 2.31 -5.08
C GLY A 84 2.90 3.15 -5.41
N PHE A 85 2.88 4.42 -4.99
CA PHE A 85 1.77 5.33 -5.31
C PHE A 85 1.62 5.58 -6.80
N PHE A 86 2.73 5.68 -7.53
CA PHE A 86 2.69 5.75 -8.99
C PHE A 86 2.12 4.46 -9.60
N PHE A 87 2.53 3.28 -9.14
CA PHE A 87 2.02 2.00 -9.65
C PHE A 87 0.52 1.82 -9.43
N LEU A 88 0.03 2.18 -8.24
CA LEU A 88 -1.39 2.15 -7.94
C LEU A 88 -2.17 3.13 -8.83
N LEU A 89 -1.68 4.37 -8.95
CA LEU A 89 -2.31 5.39 -9.80
C LEU A 89 -2.30 4.99 -11.27
N TYR A 90 -1.18 4.46 -11.78
CA TYR A 90 -1.06 3.95 -13.14
C TYR A 90 -2.11 2.89 -13.41
N TYR A 91 -2.22 1.89 -12.53
CA TYR A 91 -3.20 0.82 -12.66
C TYR A 91 -4.62 1.39 -12.79
N THR A 92 -4.99 2.30 -11.88
CA THR A 92 -6.33 2.89 -11.86
C THR A 92 -6.59 3.76 -13.09
N LEU A 93 -5.65 4.63 -13.47
CA LEU A 93 -5.81 5.50 -14.64
C LEU A 93 -6.00 4.68 -15.92
N VAL A 94 -5.20 3.63 -16.13
CA VAL A 94 -5.34 2.77 -17.32
C VAL A 94 -6.63 1.96 -17.25
N LEU A 95 -7.06 1.51 -16.07
CA LEU A 95 -8.34 0.82 -15.90
C LEU A 95 -9.53 1.70 -16.31
N PHE A 96 -9.52 2.99 -15.98
CA PHE A 96 -10.62 3.91 -16.30
C PHE A 96 -10.56 4.49 -17.71
N THR A 97 -9.37 4.83 -18.18
CA THR A 97 -9.20 5.55 -19.46
C THR A 97 -8.87 4.63 -20.63
N GLY A 98 -8.34 3.44 -20.35
CA GLY A 98 -7.79 2.55 -21.36
C GLY A 98 -6.57 3.11 -22.09
N ASN A 99 -5.99 4.24 -21.64
CA ASN A 99 -4.92 4.96 -22.31
C ASN A 99 -3.70 5.15 -21.38
N GLU A 100 -2.62 4.42 -21.67
CA GLU A 100 -1.38 4.49 -20.89
C GLU A 100 -0.70 5.86 -20.94
N LYS A 101 -0.86 6.62 -22.04
CA LYS A 101 -0.16 7.91 -22.22
C LYS A 101 -0.57 8.95 -21.18
N ILE A 102 -1.79 8.84 -20.63
CA ILE A 102 -2.30 9.73 -19.58
C ILE A 102 -1.47 9.59 -18.30
N THR A 103 -0.80 8.46 -18.08
CA THR A 103 0.00 8.21 -16.88
C THR A 103 1.36 8.91 -16.88
N ILE A 104 1.87 9.31 -18.06
CA ILE A 104 3.17 9.97 -18.22
C ILE A 104 3.29 11.27 -17.39
N PRO A 105 2.36 12.25 -17.51
CA PRO A 105 2.46 13.48 -16.71
C PRO A 105 2.43 13.20 -15.21
N PHE A 106 1.67 12.20 -14.76
CA PHE A 106 1.67 11.79 -13.36
C PHE A 106 3.01 11.15 -12.96
N GLY A 107 3.62 10.34 -13.82
CA GLY A 107 4.95 9.78 -13.57
C GLY A 107 6.01 10.86 -13.39
N VAL A 108 6.01 11.87 -14.28
CA VAL A 108 6.90 13.04 -14.18
C VAL A 108 6.63 13.82 -12.89
N PHE A 109 5.36 14.04 -12.55
CA PHE A 109 4.97 14.74 -11.32
C PHE A 109 5.45 14.00 -10.05
N PHE A 110 5.22 12.69 -9.95
CA PHE A 110 5.69 11.89 -8.81
C PHE A 110 7.21 11.84 -8.73
N LEU A 111 7.90 11.75 -9.87
CA LEU A 111 9.36 11.81 -9.91
C LEU A 111 9.89 13.17 -9.42
N ALA A 112 9.29 14.28 -9.86
CA ALA A 112 9.66 15.62 -9.42
C ALA A 112 9.44 15.79 -7.90
N LEU A 113 8.32 15.31 -7.37
CA LEU A 113 8.06 15.33 -5.92
C LEU A 113 9.04 14.45 -5.13
N LEU A 114 9.43 13.28 -5.66
CA LEU A 114 10.43 12.44 -5.03
C LEU A 114 11.79 13.15 -4.98
N VAL A 115 12.25 13.70 -6.11
CA VAL A 115 13.51 14.46 -6.18
C VAL A 115 13.48 15.65 -5.22
N LEU A 116 12.35 16.37 -5.16
CA LEU A 116 12.15 17.47 -4.22
C LEU A 116 12.30 17.00 -2.76
N LEU A 117 11.60 15.93 -2.37
CA LEU A 117 11.69 15.37 -1.01
C LEU A 117 13.12 14.94 -0.68
N LEU A 118 13.77 14.19 -1.58
CA LEU A 118 15.14 13.70 -1.36
C LEU A 118 16.12 14.86 -1.23
N ALA A 119 15.98 15.91 -2.05
CA ALA A 119 16.81 17.10 -1.96
C ALA A 119 16.61 17.86 -0.64
N PHE A 120 15.36 18.02 -0.18
CA PHE A 120 15.08 18.66 1.10
C PHE A 120 15.62 17.87 2.28
N VAL A 121 15.41 16.55 2.31
CA VAL A 121 15.94 15.69 3.37
C VAL A 121 17.47 15.72 3.36
N ALA A 122 18.11 15.65 2.18
CA ALA A 122 19.56 15.73 2.12
C ALA A 122 20.10 17.09 2.59
N ALA A 123 19.41 18.18 2.25
CA ALA A 123 19.79 19.53 2.63
C ALA A 123 19.57 19.84 4.12
N SER A 124 18.63 19.15 4.79
CA SER A 124 18.38 19.35 6.22
C SER A 124 19.40 18.67 7.13
N GLY A 125 20.31 17.86 6.59
CA GLY A 125 21.35 17.17 7.37
C GLY A 125 20.74 16.19 8.37
N PRO A 126 20.07 15.13 7.89
CA PRO A 126 19.22 14.29 8.72
C PRO A 126 20.07 13.54 9.76
N VAL A 127 19.61 13.55 11.01
CA VAL A 127 20.31 12.88 12.12
C VAL A 127 19.45 11.73 12.63
N VAL A 128 20.08 10.58 12.88
CA VAL A 128 19.39 9.46 13.54
C VAL A 128 19.46 9.67 15.04
N ILE A 129 18.30 9.68 15.69
CA ILE A 129 18.20 9.76 17.14
C ILE A 129 18.67 8.42 17.74
N THR A 130 19.70 8.45 18.57
CA THR A 130 20.31 7.25 19.18
C THR A 130 19.81 6.99 20.60
N GLU A 131 19.34 8.02 21.30
CA GLU A 131 18.82 7.92 22.67
C GLU A 131 17.39 8.42 22.71
N ALA A 132 16.53 7.74 23.47
CA ALA A 132 15.14 8.18 23.65
C ALA A 132 15.12 9.49 24.43
N GLY A 133 14.57 10.55 23.83
CA GLY A 133 14.52 11.88 24.43
C GLY A 133 13.35 12.70 23.90
N GLY A 134 12.57 13.29 24.80
CA GLY A 134 11.34 14.01 24.44
C GLY A 134 10.30 13.08 23.80
N ASP A 135 9.75 13.51 22.65
CA ASP A 135 8.74 12.76 21.88
C ASP A 135 9.36 11.80 20.82
N LEU A 136 10.69 11.71 20.74
CA LEU A 136 11.40 10.98 19.68
C LEU A 136 11.95 9.64 20.19
N ALA A 137 11.63 8.58 19.47
CA ALA A 137 12.13 7.23 19.73
C ALA A 137 13.50 7.00 19.06
N PRO A 138 14.37 6.13 19.62
CA PRO A 138 15.60 5.72 18.98
C PRO A 138 15.35 5.17 17.57
N GLY A 139 16.25 5.47 16.63
CA GLY A 139 16.12 5.11 15.22
C GLY A 139 15.21 6.02 14.40
N THR A 140 14.57 7.03 15.02
CA THR A 140 13.84 8.08 14.30
C THR A 140 14.83 9.00 13.60
N ILE A 141 14.49 9.46 12.40
CA ILE A 141 15.27 10.46 11.69
C ILE A 141 14.68 11.82 11.98
N ASP A 142 15.47 12.66 12.64
CA ASP A 142 15.15 14.05 12.82
C ASP A 142 15.55 14.82 11.57
N CYS A 143 14.55 15.47 10.97
CA CYS A 143 14.73 16.30 9.80
C CYS A 143 13.65 17.40 9.78
N GLU A 144 14.09 18.65 9.75
CA GLU A 144 13.17 19.77 9.63
C GLU A 144 12.70 19.89 8.17
N ILE A 145 11.48 19.48 7.91
CA ILE A 145 10.82 19.67 6.61
C ILE A 145 9.90 20.89 6.72
N PRO A 146 10.09 21.93 5.89
CA PRO A 146 9.21 23.09 5.91
C PRO A 146 7.74 22.70 5.74
N ASN A 147 6.84 23.31 6.50
CA ASN A 147 5.40 22.99 6.48
C ASN A 147 4.80 22.99 5.08
N TRP A 148 5.21 23.92 4.20
CA TRP A 148 4.73 23.99 2.83
C TRP A 148 5.16 22.78 1.99
N VAL A 149 6.35 22.22 2.21
CA VAL A 149 6.83 20.99 1.55
C VAL A 149 5.99 19.82 2.03
N THR A 150 5.78 19.70 3.35
CA THR A 150 4.92 18.67 3.94
C THR A 150 3.49 18.75 3.39
N THR A 151 2.90 19.95 3.30
CA THR A 151 1.57 20.15 2.70
C THR A 151 1.56 19.77 1.22
N LEU A 152 2.57 20.19 0.45
CA LEU A 152 2.68 19.84 -0.97
C LEU A 152 2.79 18.33 -1.18
N LEU A 153 3.60 17.64 -0.37
CA LEU A 153 3.75 16.19 -0.40
C LEU A 153 2.45 15.49 -0.01
N LEU A 154 1.80 15.93 1.06
CA LEU A 154 0.53 15.36 1.50
C LEU A 154 -0.54 15.52 0.41
N LEU A 155 -0.71 16.72 -0.15
CA LEU A 155 -1.71 16.96 -1.19
C LEU A 155 -1.35 16.24 -2.49
N GLY A 156 -0.09 16.34 -2.94
CA GLY A 156 0.40 15.76 -4.17
C GLY A 156 0.41 14.24 -4.17
N MET A 157 0.67 13.60 -3.02
CA MET A 157 0.69 12.15 -2.90
C MET A 157 -0.69 11.59 -2.53
N LEU A 158 -1.37 12.18 -1.54
CA LEU A 158 -2.59 11.59 -0.97
C LEU A 158 -3.84 11.89 -1.79
N LEU A 159 -4.01 13.10 -2.34
CA LEU A 159 -5.23 13.43 -3.10
C LEU A 159 -5.41 12.53 -4.32
N PRO A 160 -4.37 12.21 -5.13
CA PRO A 160 -4.53 11.24 -6.20
C PRO A 160 -5.00 9.87 -5.72
N GLN A 161 -4.52 9.40 -4.57
CA GLN A 161 -4.93 8.09 -4.01
C GLN A 161 -6.36 8.12 -3.47
N ILE A 162 -6.78 9.22 -2.86
CA ILE A 162 -8.20 9.41 -2.49
C ILE A 162 -9.06 9.40 -3.75
N GLY A 163 -8.61 10.07 -4.82
CA GLY A 163 -9.26 10.03 -6.13
C GLY A 163 -9.38 8.61 -6.70
N VAL A 164 -8.33 7.79 -6.55
CA VAL A 164 -8.34 6.36 -6.92
C VAL A 164 -9.42 5.60 -6.14
N CYS A 165 -9.48 5.78 -4.81
CA CYS A 165 -10.49 5.13 -3.97
C CYS A 165 -11.91 5.49 -4.40
N VAL A 166 -12.17 6.79 -4.61
CA VAL A 166 -13.48 7.29 -5.07
C VAL A 166 -13.82 6.74 -6.44
N ALA A 167 -12.88 6.77 -7.39
CA ALA A 167 -13.10 6.25 -8.74
C ALA A 167 -13.48 4.76 -8.71
N LEU A 168 -12.77 3.94 -7.92
CA LEU A 168 -13.09 2.51 -7.77
C LEU A 168 -14.48 2.30 -7.15
N TYR A 169 -14.88 3.09 -6.16
CA TYR A 169 -16.26 3.03 -5.64
C TYR A 169 -17.31 3.43 -6.69
N VAL A 170 -17.05 4.45 -7.51
CA VAL A 170 -17.93 4.79 -8.63
C VAL A 170 -18.03 3.63 -9.63
N LEU A 171 -16.92 2.94 -9.92
CA LEU A 171 -16.91 1.77 -10.78
C LEU A 171 -17.76 0.62 -10.22
N PHE A 172 -17.75 0.40 -8.90
CA PHE A 172 -18.60 -0.59 -8.25
C PHE A 172 -20.09 -0.39 -8.59
N PHE A 173 -20.58 0.85 -8.64
CA PHE A 173 -21.97 1.14 -9.00
C PHE A 173 -22.26 0.97 -10.50
N LYS A 174 -21.24 1.07 -11.36
CA LYS A 174 -21.35 0.88 -12.82
C LYS A 174 -21.36 -0.59 -13.24
N LEU A 175 -20.77 -1.49 -12.45
CA LEU A 175 -20.67 -2.94 -12.75
C LEU A 175 -21.97 -3.72 -12.47
N LYS A 176 -23.11 -3.22 -12.97
CA LYS A 176 -24.39 -3.93 -12.89
C LYS A 176 -24.36 -5.16 -13.80
N GLY A 177 -24.80 -6.32 -13.28
CA GLY A 177 -24.82 -7.59 -14.03
C GLY A 177 -23.51 -8.38 -14.02
N GLN A 178 -22.43 -7.86 -13.40
CA GLN A 178 -21.14 -8.57 -13.31
C GLN A 178 -20.78 -8.85 -11.84
N PRO A 179 -21.39 -9.86 -11.19
CA PRO A 179 -21.29 -10.08 -9.74
C PRO A 179 -19.85 -10.26 -9.26
N THR A 180 -19.04 -11.05 -9.99
CA THR A 180 -17.62 -11.28 -9.67
C THR A 180 -16.80 -9.99 -9.69
N GLN A 181 -16.93 -9.18 -10.74
CA GLN A 181 -16.17 -7.92 -10.85
C GLN A 181 -16.63 -6.91 -9.80
N ARG A 182 -17.94 -6.84 -9.56
CA ARG A 182 -18.52 -5.95 -8.55
C ARG A 182 -18.03 -6.30 -7.14
N TYR A 183 -18.00 -7.58 -6.78
CA TYR A 183 -17.45 -8.06 -5.52
C TYR A 183 -15.97 -7.70 -5.36
N ARG A 184 -15.16 -7.95 -6.41
CA ARG A 184 -13.73 -7.61 -6.41
C ARG A 184 -13.47 -6.13 -6.20
N VAL A 185 -14.13 -5.29 -7.01
CA VAL A 185 -13.95 -3.84 -6.93
C VAL A 185 -14.37 -3.31 -5.56
N PHE A 186 -15.46 -3.82 -4.98
CA PHE A 186 -15.90 -3.45 -3.64
C PHE A 186 -14.87 -3.77 -2.55
N LEU A 187 -14.30 -4.98 -2.57
CA LEU A 187 -13.30 -5.37 -1.57
C LEU A 187 -11.99 -4.60 -1.74
N ILE A 188 -11.57 -4.38 -3.00
CA ILE A 188 -10.36 -3.61 -3.30
C ILE A 188 -10.54 -2.15 -2.90
N SER A 189 -11.67 -1.52 -3.23
CA SER A 189 -11.93 -0.13 -2.86
C SER A 189 -12.03 0.04 -1.35
N THR A 190 -12.68 -0.90 -0.65
CA THR A 190 -12.79 -0.89 0.82
C THR A 190 -11.42 -1.08 1.47
N SER A 191 -10.60 -2.00 0.96
CA SER A 191 -9.24 -2.20 1.45
C SER A 191 -8.37 -0.95 1.30
N LEU A 192 -8.35 -0.34 0.11
CA LEU A 192 -7.59 0.89 -0.13
C LEU A 192 -8.11 2.03 0.74
N PHE A 193 -9.44 2.16 0.89
CA PHE A 193 -10.04 3.16 1.76
C PHE A 193 -9.63 2.97 3.23
N LEU A 194 -9.61 1.74 3.75
CA LEU A 194 -9.12 1.46 5.09
C LEU A 194 -7.63 1.75 5.23
N TRP A 195 -6.83 1.38 4.22
CA TRP A 195 -5.40 1.64 4.22
C TRP A 195 -5.09 3.14 4.29
N PHE A 196 -5.57 3.92 3.32
CA PHE A 196 -5.34 5.37 3.27
C PHE A 196 -6.07 6.11 4.40
N GLY A 197 -7.29 5.70 4.72
CA GLY A 197 -8.10 6.28 5.79
C GLY A 197 -7.47 6.09 7.16
N SER A 198 -6.87 4.93 7.44
CA SER A 198 -6.17 4.70 8.71
C SER A 198 -4.95 5.61 8.88
N GLY A 199 -4.22 5.90 7.80
CA GLY A 199 -3.12 6.88 7.80
C GLY A 199 -3.60 8.29 8.16
N LEU A 200 -4.76 8.69 7.63
CA LEU A 200 -5.39 9.96 7.97
C LEU A 200 -5.87 10.02 9.42
N LEU A 201 -6.46 8.93 9.95
CA LEU A 201 -6.94 8.88 11.32
C LEU A 201 -5.83 9.14 12.35
N VAL A 202 -4.60 8.70 12.08
CA VAL A 202 -3.44 9.03 12.94
C VAL A 202 -3.23 10.54 13.07
N SER A 203 -3.53 11.29 12.01
CA SER A 203 -3.42 12.75 12.03
C SER A 203 -4.46 13.40 12.96
N PHE A 204 -5.65 12.80 13.10
CA PHE A 204 -6.73 13.33 13.95
C PHE A 204 -6.73 12.79 15.39
N ALA A 205 -6.12 11.63 15.62
CA ALA A 205 -6.13 10.94 16.92
C ALA A 205 -4.95 11.37 17.83
N GLU A 206 -4.68 12.67 17.95
CA GLU A 206 -3.52 13.19 18.72
C GLU A 206 -3.48 12.67 20.17
N SER A 207 -4.62 12.60 20.85
CA SER A 207 -4.71 12.10 22.23
C SER A 207 -4.46 10.59 22.39
N ALA A 208 -4.50 9.82 21.30
CA ALA A 208 -4.24 8.38 21.29
C ALA A 208 -2.88 8.02 20.68
N ARG A 209 -2.14 9.00 20.16
CA ARG A 209 -0.79 8.80 19.61
C ARG A 209 0.12 8.29 20.72
N GLY A 210 0.76 7.14 20.48
CA GLY A 210 1.68 6.51 21.42
C GLY A 210 1.06 5.45 22.34
N SER A 211 -0.27 5.31 22.37
CA SER A 211 -0.88 4.19 23.10
C SER A 211 -0.67 2.86 22.37
N ASP A 212 -0.25 1.84 23.11
CA ASP A 212 -0.11 0.46 22.61
C ASP A 212 -1.38 -0.05 21.93
N ALA A 213 -2.54 0.26 22.51
CA ALA A 213 -3.84 -0.11 21.95
C ALA A 213 -4.06 0.48 20.55
N TRP A 214 -3.68 1.74 20.34
CA TRP A 214 -3.79 2.40 19.03
C TRP A 214 -2.86 1.77 18.00
N LEU A 215 -1.63 1.43 18.38
CA LEU A 215 -0.69 0.74 17.50
C LEU A 215 -1.24 -0.63 17.07
N ILE A 216 -1.79 -1.40 18.02
CA ILE A 216 -2.44 -2.68 17.73
C ILE A 216 -3.63 -2.50 16.77
N ILE A 217 -4.52 -1.53 17.04
CA ILE A 217 -5.67 -1.24 16.17
C ILE A 217 -5.22 -0.90 14.74
N LYS A 218 -4.19 -0.06 14.59
CA LYS A 218 -3.64 0.32 13.28
C LYS A 218 -3.10 -0.90 12.51
N GLU A 219 -2.40 -1.79 13.19
CA GLU A 219 -1.89 -3.02 12.56
C GLU A 219 -3.01 -4.01 12.22
N LEU A 220 -4.04 -4.11 13.05
CA LEU A 220 -5.23 -4.91 12.74
C LEU A 220 -6.01 -4.36 11.54
N ILE A 221 -6.14 -3.04 11.40
CA ILE A 221 -6.74 -2.42 10.21
C ILE A 221 -5.91 -2.74 8.97
N SER A 222 -4.58 -2.68 9.07
CA SER A 222 -3.66 -3.03 7.97
C SER A 222 -3.82 -4.49 7.54
N LEU A 223 -3.84 -5.42 8.52
CA LEU A 223 -4.06 -6.84 8.28
C LEU A 223 -5.41 -7.10 7.64
N PHE A 224 -6.47 -6.48 8.17
CA PHE A 224 -7.82 -6.59 7.64
C PHE A 224 -7.93 -6.07 6.21
N ALA A 225 -7.30 -4.92 5.91
CA ALA A 225 -7.21 -4.41 4.55
C ALA A 225 -6.53 -5.41 3.60
N GLY A 226 -5.43 -6.06 4.03
CA GLY A 226 -4.79 -7.14 3.27
C GLY A 226 -5.73 -8.33 3.04
N MET A 227 -6.46 -8.77 4.07
CA MET A 227 -7.42 -9.88 3.97
C MET A 227 -8.53 -9.59 2.97
N LEU A 228 -9.03 -8.35 2.90
CA LEU A 228 -10.04 -7.96 1.91
C LEU A 228 -9.52 -8.12 0.48
N ILE A 229 -8.26 -7.74 0.20
CA ILE A 229 -7.66 -7.94 -1.12
C ILE A 229 -7.51 -9.42 -1.42
N TYR A 230 -7.02 -10.20 -0.45
CA TYR A 230 -6.91 -11.65 -0.61
C TYR A 230 -8.27 -12.27 -0.97
N PHE A 231 -9.34 -11.90 -0.25
CA PHE A 231 -10.69 -12.39 -0.54
C PHE A 231 -11.28 -11.86 -1.84
N ALA A 232 -10.85 -10.71 -2.34
CA ALA A 232 -11.25 -10.23 -3.66
C ALA A 232 -10.89 -11.26 -4.75
N TYR A 233 -9.70 -11.87 -4.65
CA TYR A 233 -9.21 -12.84 -5.62
C TYR A 233 -9.49 -14.30 -5.23
N ASN A 234 -9.57 -14.60 -3.94
CA ASN A 234 -9.89 -15.91 -3.37
C ASN A 234 -11.13 -15.83 -2.46
N PRO A 235 -12.33 -15.64 -3.04
CA PRO A 235 -13.55 -15.54 -2.25
C PRO A 235 -13.78 -16.83 -1.44
N PRO A 236 -14.23 -16.73 -0.18
CA PRO A 236 -14.64 -17.88 0.62
C PRO A 236 -15.71 -18.73 -0.08
N ALA A 237 -15.69 -20.05 0.15
CA ALA A 237 -16.58 -21.00 -0.52
C ALA A 237 -18.08 -20.66 -0.36
N PHE A 238 -18.48 -20.15 0.80
CA PHE A 238 -19.86 -19.74 1.04
C PHE A 238 -20.29 -18.53 0.19
N ILE A 239 -19.36 -17.59 -0.08
CA ILE A 239 -19.61 -16.44 -0.96
C ILE A 239 -19.69 -16.90 -2.41
N LYS A 240 -18.77 -17.78 -2.84
CA LYS A 240 -18.80 -18.38 -4.18
C LYS A 240 -20.15 -19.03 -4.46
N LYS A 241 -20.63 -19.89 -3.54
CA LYS A 241 -21.89 -20.63 -3.66
C LYS A 241 -23.12 -19.72 -3.66
N LYS A 242 -23.17 -18.71 -2.78
CA LYS A 242 -24.35 -17.85 -2.61
C LYS A 242 -24.53 -16.83 -3.74
N HIS A 243 -23.42 -16.30 -4.28
CA HIS A 243 -23.45 -15.16 -5.20
C HIS A 243 -22.94 -15.49 -6.60
N ASN A 244 -22.65 -16.76 -6.89
CA ASN A 244 -22.08 -17.23 -8.16
C ASN A 244 -20.82 -16.44 -8.56
N ILE A 245 -19.90 -16.27 -7.59
CA ILE A 245 -18.65 -15.52 -7.75
C ILE A 245 -17.51 -16.49 -8.05
N ILE A 246 -16.68 -16.12 -9.03
CA ILE A 246 -15.57 -16.93 -9.53
C ILE A 246 -14.25 -16.44 -8.91
N GLY A 247 -13.42 -17.36 -8.41
CA GLY A 247 -12.09 -17.05 -7.88
C GLY A 247 -11.01 -16.97 -8.97
N LEU A 248 -9.80 -16.55 -8.61
CA LEU A 248 -8.69 -16.43 -9.54
C LEU A 248 -8.25 -17.79 -10.12
N ALA A 249 -8.23 -18.84 -9.30
CA ALA A 249 -7.89 -20.20 -9.74
C ALA A 249 -8.84 -20.69 -10.83
N ASP A 250 -10.14 -20.47 -10.63
CA ASP A 250 -11.20 -20.86 -11.56
C ASP A 250 -11.07 -20.08 -12.88
N GLU A 251 -10.74 -18.78 -12.83
CA GLU A 251 -10.51 -17.95 -14.03
C GLU A 251 -9.35 -18.45 -14.89
N ASN A 252 -8.23 -18.83 -14.26
CA ASN A 252 -7.05 -19.31 -14.98
C ASN A 252 -7.34 -20.64 -15.69
N THR A 253 -8.16 -21.51 -15.09
CA THR A 253 -8.58 -22.77 -15.72
C THR A 253 -9.43 -22.51 -16.96
N VAL A 254 -10.42 -21.61 -16.86
CA VAL A 254 -11.29 -21.25 -18.00
C VAL A 254 -10.46 -20.64 -19.14
N GLN A 255 -9.50 -19.77 -18.81
CA GLN A 255 -8.61 -19.17 -19.82
C GLN A 255 -7.63 -20.17 -20.44
N ALA A 256 -7.22 -21.21 -19.72
CA ALA A 256 -6.36 -22.25 -20.27
C ALA A 256 -7.08 -23.06 -21.34
N VAL A 257 -8.32 -23.47 -21.07
CA VAL A 257 -9.16 -24.20 -22.04
C VAL A 257 -9.41 -23.35 -23.28
N GLN A 258 -9.73 -22.06 -23.12
CA GLN A 258 -9.97 -21.14 -24.25
C GLN A 258 -8.73 -20.83 -25.10
N ALA A 259 -7.52 -21.11 -24.62
CA ALA A 259 -6.29 -20.88 -25.37
C ALA A 259 -5.86 -22.10 -26.19
N GLU A 260 -6.48 -23.26 -25.96
CA GLU A 260 -6.23 -24.50 -26.69
C GLU A 260 -7.20 -24.70 -27.87
N GLU A 261 -8.28 -23.91 -27.93
CA GLU A 261 -9.23 -23.82 -29.06
C GLU A 261 -8.78 -22.81 -30.12
#